data_AF-A0A3G2I5D9-F1
#
_entry.id   AF-A0A3G2I5D9-F1
#
_cell.length_a   1.000
_cell.length_b   1.000
_cell.length_c   1.000
_cell.angle_alpha   90.00
_cell.angle_beta   90.00
_cell.angle_gamma   90.00
#
_symmetry.space_group_name_H-M   'P 1'
#
loop_
_entity.id
_entity.type
_entity.pdbx_description
1 polymer ?
#
loop_
_entity_poly.entity_id
_entity_poly.type
_entity_poly.pdbx_seq_one_letter_code
_entity_poly.pdbx_strand_id
1 'polypeptide(L)'
;MKLFLKKTIHKKIIIFFKNIKKNQKNKKNVKKILKKFIILIDPGHGGQDPGAVNSLGLQEKKITLKIGIKLKNLLKNSNLFYPVLTRNDDSYVSLKKRRDFLKNNHVSFLISIHVDSSKKKYVSGASIWITTNERMHREINNFIKDTKEHIYFPKNIQNLIQNKKYDLFLKKTILDLQFNNFQKMEINLSNYVFQQFKKIIKLDKITPNYASLGILSSINTPSMLIETGFITNFSEEKKLRTDEYQNKIANAIYMGLKNYFQDTFLSNLRDT
;
A
#
# COMPACT_ATOMS: atom_id res chain seq x y z
N MET A 1 16.87 20.65 21.25
CA MET A 1 16.83 19.19 21.50
C MET A 1 16.54 18.31 20.27
N LYS A 2 15.55 18.61 19.41
CA LYS A 2 15.22 17.82 18.18
C LYS A 2 16.33 17.76 17.11
N LEU A 3 17.18 18.79 17.00
CA LEU A 3 18.28 18.82 16.03
C LEU A 3 19.47 17.92 16.44
N PHE A 4 19.69 17.76 17.74
CA PHE A 4 20.76 16.92 18.29
C PHE A 4 20.46 15.43 18.09
N LEU A 5 19.22 14.99 18.35
CA LEU A 5 18.79 13.61 18.10
C LEU A 5 18.90 13.19 16.63
N LYS A 6 18.57 14.06 15.67
CA LYS A 6 18.78 13.79 14.22
C LYS A 6 20.25 13.59 13.86
N LYS A 7 21.16 14.40 14.41
CA LYS A 7 22.62 14.27 14.20
C LYS A 7 23.19 13.00 14.82
N THR A 8 22.70 12.59 16.00
CA THR A 8 23.18 11.39 16.69
C THR A 8 22.73 10.10 16.00
N ILE A 9 21.50 10.07 15.47
CA ILE A 9 20.98 8.94 14.68
C ILE A 9 21.72 8.82 13.34
N HIS A 10 21.97 9.94 12.66
CA HIS A 10 22.76 9.95 11.42
C HIS A 10 24.22 9.48 11.65
N LYS A 11 24.84 9.89 12.77
CA LYS A 11 26.16 9.40 13.19
C LYS A 11 26.14 7.89 13.50
N LYS A 12 25.14 7.37 14.22
CA LYS A 12 25.02 5.92 14.49
C LYS A 12 24.83 5.10 13.22
N ILE A 13 24.05 5.58 12.25
CA ILE A 13 23.89 4.97 10.92
C ILE A 13 25.22 4.98 10.16
N ILE A 14 25.92 6.11 10.11
CA ILE A 14 27.23 6.21 9.44
C ILE A 14 28.28 5.33 10.13
N ILE A 15 28.26 5.20 11.46
CA ILE A 15 29.16 4.34 12.22
C ILE A 15 28.84 2.87 11.96
N PHE A 16 27.55 2.49 11.90
CA PHE A 16 27.12 1.15 11.49
C PHE A 16 27.60 0.82 10.07
N PHE A 17 27.40 1.72 9.10
CA PHE A 17 27.88 1.53 7.72
C PHE A 17 29.42 1.63 7.58
N LYS A 18 30.12 2.41 8.42
CA LYS A 18 31.59 2.49 8.44
C LYS A 18 32.23 1.25 9.08
N ASN A 19 31.63 0.70 10.15
CA ASN A 19 32.09 -0.56 10.74
C ASN A 19 31.89 -1.75 9.80
N ILE A 20 30.86 -1.71 8.93
CA ILE A 20 30.66 -2.68 7.83
C ILE A 20 31.75 -2.55 6.74
N LYS A 21 32.36 -1.38 6.54
CA LYS A 21 33.46 -1.21 5.58
C LYS A 21 34.78 -1.84 6.04
N LYS A 22 35.03 -1.95 7.36
CA LYS A 22 36.30 -2.44 7.93
C LYS A 22 36.45 -3.97 7.94
N ASN A 23 35.36 -4.75 7.88
CA ASN A 23 35.44 -6.23 7.86
C ASN A 23 35.05 -6.82 6.49
N GLN A 24 36.06 -7.03 5.63
CA GLN A 24 35.87 -7.54 4.27
C GLN A 24 35.32 -8.98 4.21
N LYS A 25 35.53 -9.82 5.24
CA LYS A 25 34.98 -11.18 5.31
C LYS A 25 33.47 -11.25 5.61
N ASN A 26 32.87 -10.21 6.21
CA ASN A 26 31.42 -10.16 6.53
C ASN A 26 30.54 -9.59 5.41
N LYS A 27 31.11 -8.98 4.36
CA LYS A 27 30.31 -8.40 3.25
C LYS A 27 29.55 -9.44 2.41
N LYS A 28 30.04 -10.68 2.33
CA LYS A 28 29.34 -11.77 1.60
C LYS A 28 28.17 -12.36 2.40
N ASN A 29 28.25 -12.38 3.75
CA ASN A 29 27.21 -12.95 4.61
C ASN A 29 26.14 -11.96 5.08
N VAL A 30 26.40 -10.65 5.14
CA VAL A 30 25.36 -9.63 5.46
C VAL A 30 24.54 -9.23 4.22
N LYS A 31 25.07 -9.48 3.01
CA LYS A 31 24.30 -9.47 1.76
C LYS A 31 23.34 -10.65 1.62
N LYS A 32 23.21 -11.51 2.64
CA LYS A 32 22.16 -12.52 2.76
C LYS A 32 20.82 -11.82 3.05
N ILE A 33 20.37 -11.11 2.01
CA ILE A 33 19.04 -10.65 1.63
C ILE A 33 18.20 -10.12 2.80
N LEU A 34 18.28 -8.81 3.07
CA LEU A 34 17.10 -8.10 3.57
C LEU A 34 15.96 -8.37 2.58
N LYS A 35 14.99 -9.18 2.97
CA LYS A 35 13.84 -9.52 2.13
C LYS A 35 13.10 -8.21 1.83
N LYS A 36 13.07 -7.83 0.55
CA LYS A 36 12.37 -6.62 0.10
C LYS A 36 10.87 -6.75 0.39
N PHE A 37 10.24 -5.64 0.80
CA PHE A 37 8.78 -5.58 0.95
C PHE A 37 8.13 -5.60 -0.43
N ILE A 38 7.22 -6.55 -0.65
CA ILE A 38 6.51 -6.68 -1.92
C ILE A 38 5.33 -5.71 -1.89
N ILE A 39 5.39 -4.66 -2.72
CA ILE A 39 4.32 -3.67 -2.83
C ILE A 39 3.54 -3.97 -4.10
N LEU A 40 2.30 -4.41 -3.95
CA LEU A 40 1.40 -4.55 -5.09
C LEU A 40 0.80 -3.18 -5.38
N ILE A 41 0.97 -2.72 -6.60
CA ILE A 41 0.43 -1.47 -7.12
C ILE A 41 -0.70 -1.85 -8.06
N ASP A 42 -1.87 -1.32 -7.80
CA ASP A 42 -3.08 -1.61 -8.55
C ASP A 42 -3.59 -0.33 -9.25
N PRO A 43 -3.19 -0.10 -10.52
CA PRO A 43 -3.78 0.97 -11.30
C PRO A 43 -5.26 0.64 -11.59
N GLY A 44 -6.18 1.42 -11.03
CA GLY A 44 -7.62 1.23 -11.19
C GLY A 44 -8.06 1.17 -12.65
N HIS A 45 -9.16 0.46 -12.92
CA HIS A 45 -9.78 0.35 -14.25
C HIS A 45 -8.85 -0.27 -15.31
N GLY A 46 -9.10 -0.03 -16.61
CA GLY A 46 -8.28 -0.50 -17.73
C GLY A 46 -9.10 -1.20 -18.82
N GLY A 47 -8.63 -1.14 -20.07
CA GLY A 47 -9.31 -1.77 -21.21
C GLY A 47 -10.72 -1.21 -21.41
N GLN A 48 -11.72 -2.10 -21.39
CA GLN A 48 -13.13 -1.73 -21.56
C GLN A 48 -13.71 -0.89 -20.41
N ASP A 49 -13.06 -0.86 -19.25
CA ASP A 49 -13.47 -0.04 -18.11
C ASP A 49 -12.65 1.27 -18.11
N PRO A 50 -13.24 2.41 -18.51
CA PRO A 50 -12.54 3.70 -18.52
C PRO A 50 -12.34 4.30 -17.13
N GLY A 51 -13.07 3.81 -16.12
CA GLY A 51 -13.31 4.53 -14.87
C GLY A 51 -14.10 5.81 -15.10
N ALA A 52 -13.91 6.79 -14.21
CA ALA A 52 -14.52 8.09 -14.39
C ALA A 52 -14.02 8.78 -15.67
N VAL A 53 -14.95 9.42 -16.38
CA VAL A 53 -14.68 10.18 -17.61
C VAL A 53 -15.18 11.60 -17.42
N ASN A 54 -14.33 12.58 -17.70
CA ASN A 54 -14.75 13.98 -17.65
C ASN A 54 -15.43 14.43 -18.96
N SER A 55 -15.92 15.67 -18.98
CA SER A 55 -16.56 16.26 -20.16
C SER A 55 -15.64 16.44 -21.38
N LEU A 56 -14.32 16.30 -21.22
CA LEU A 56 -13.32 16.41 -22.28
C LEU A 56 -12.82 15.03 -22.77
N GLY A 57 -13.40 13.93 -22.28
CA GLY A 57 -13.00 12.56 -22.65
C GLY A 57 -11.72 12.05 -21.99
N LEU A 58 -11.18 12.75 -20.98
CA LEU A 58 -10.10 12.23 -20.14
C LEU A 58 -10.65 11.07 -19.30
N GLN A 59 -9.97 9.93 -19.36
CA GLN A 59 -10.37 8.69 -18.70
C GLN A 59 -9.45 8.42 -17.52
N GLU A 60 -10.03 8.10 -16.37
CA GLU A 60 -9.32 7.74 -15.14
C GLU A 60 -8.26 6.66 -15.38
N LYS A 61 -8.60 5.58 -16.11
CA LYS A 61 -7.69 4.46 -16.38
C LYS A 61 -6.32 4.86 -16.95
N LYS A 62 -6.25 5.97 -17.70
CA LYS A 62 -5.01 6.49 -18.30
C LYS A 62 -4.14 7.17 -17.24
N ILE A 63 -4.76 7.93 -16.34
CA ILE A 63 -4.08 8.63 -15.26
C ILE A 63 -3.53 7.61 -14.25
N THR A 64 -4.38 6.67 -13.81
CA THR A 64 -4.01 5.65 -12.82
C THR A 64 -2.84 4.78 -13.32
N LEU A 65 -2.85 4.37 -14.60
CA LEU A 65 -1.75 3.61 -15.20
C LEU A 65 -0.44 4.38 -15.17
N LYS A 66 -0.45 5.64 -15.61
CA LYS A 66 0.74 6.49 -15.64
C LYS A 66 1.33 6.69 -14.24
N ILE A 67 0.49 7.01 -13.24
CA ILE A 67 0.93 7.16 -11.85
C ILE A 67 1.48 5.83 -11.32
N GLY A 68 0.81 4.72 -11.59
CA GLY A 68 1.24 3.38 -11.17
C GLY A 68 2.61 2.97 -11.72
N ILE A 69 2.86 3.23 -13.01
CA ILE A 69 4.17 2.97 -13.63
C ILE A 69 5.26 3.87 -13.02
N LYS A 70 4.98 5.15 -12.81
CA LYS A 70 5.90 6.10 -12.16
C LYS A 70 6.24 5.64 -10.74
N LEU A 71 5.23 5.22 -9.96
CA LEU A 71 5.43 4.69 -8.61
C LEU A 71 6.24 3.39 -8.61
N LYS A 72 5.97 2.46 -9.54
CA LYS A 72 6.77 1.23 -9.72
C LYS A 72 8.24 1.57 -9.94
N ASN A 73 8.54 2.52 -10.81
CA ASN A 73 9.93 2.89 -11.12
C ASN A 73 10.66 3.46 -9.89
N LEU A 74 10.00 4.32 -9.12
CA LEU A 74 10.54 4.85 -7.86
C LEU A 74 10.81 3.75 -6.83
N LEU A 75 9.87 2.82 -6.66
CA LEU A 75 10.01 1.70 -5.73
C LEU A 75 11.11 0.71 -6.19
N LYS A 76 11.22 0.45 -7.49
CA LYS A 76 12.24 -0.45 -8.07
C LYS A 76 13.67 0.05 -7.79
N ASN A 77 13.86 1.37 -7.81
CA ASN A 77 15.14 2.01 -7.54
C ASN A 77 15.49 2.05 -6.04
N SER A 78 14.58 1.62 -5.16
CA SER A 78 14.84 1.47 -3.73
C SER A 78 15.36 0.07 -3.39
N ASN A 79 16.26 0.00 -2.41
CA ASN A 79 16.72 -1.27 -1.85
C ASN A 79 15.69 -1.93 -0.92
N LEU A 80 14.61 -1.22 -0.55
CA LEU A 80 13.60 -1.69 0.40
C LEU A 80 12.44 -2.45 -0.25
N PHE A 81 12.11 -2.14 -1.50
CA PHE A 81 10.86 -2.55 -2.11
C PHE A 81 11.04 -3.41 -3.35
N TYR A 82 10.09 -4.32 -3.55
CA TYR A 82 9.89 -5.08 -4.77
C TYR A 82 8.47 -4.77 -5.31
N PRO A 83 8.35 -3.87 -6.30
CA PRO A 83 7.04 -3.46 -6.80
C PRO A 83 6.48 -4.45 -7.82
N VAL A 84 5.21 -4.79 -7.69
CA VAL A 84 4.43 -5.60 -8.63
C VAL A 84 3.25 -4.77 -9.12
N LEU A 85 2.90 -4.83 -10.41
CA LEU A 85 1.71 -4.16 -10.96
C LEU A 85 0.64 -5.20 -11.28
N THR A 86 -0.64 -4.88 -11.01
CA THR A 86 -1.76 -5.71 -11.50
C THR A 86 -1.95 -5.60 -13.02
N ARG A 87 -1.57 -4.44 -13.60
CA ARG A 87 -1.44 -4.20 -15.06
C ARG A 87 -0.34 -3.19 -15.36
N ASN A 88 0.35 -3.35 -16.49
CA ASN A 88 1.39 -2.46 -16.99
C ASN A 88 1.06 -1.83 -18.36
N ASP A 89 -0.14 -2.10 -18.88
CA ASP A 89 -0.70 -1.59 -20.12
C ASP A 89 -2.20 -1.24 -19.91
N ASP A 90 -2.90 -0.94 -21.01
CA ASP A 90 -4.34 -0.63 -21.01
C ASP A 90 -5.22 -1.90 -21.05
N SER A 91 -4.82 -2.97 -20.37
CA SER A 91 -5.63 -4.19 -20.24
C SER A 91 -6.70 -4.06 -19.15
N TYR A 92 -7.85 -4.70 -19.38
CA TYR A 92 -8.86 -4.89 -18.34
C TYR A 92 -8.44 -6.02 -17.38
N VAL A 93 -8.38 -5.72 -16.08
CA VAL A 93 -8.14 -6.71 -15.03
C VAL A 93 -9.36 -6.78 -14.12
N SER A 94 -10.03 -7.94 -14.13
CA SER A 94 -11.20 -8.16 -13.27
C SER A 94 -10.82 -8.12 -11.80
N LEU A 95 -11.78 -7.77 -10.94
CA LEU A 95 -11.57 -7.71 -9.50
C LEU A 95 -11.05 -9.04 -8.92
N LYS A 96 -11.55 -10.17 -9.43
CA LYS A 96 -11.05 -11.51 -9.06
C LYS A 96 -9.56 -11.65 -9.36
N LYS A 97 -9.12 -11.34 -10.59
CA LYS A 97 -7.71 -11.39 -10.98
C LYS A 97 -6.84 -10.46 -10.12
N ARG A 98 -7.31 -9.25 -9.79
CA ARG A 98 -6.60 -8.34 -8.88
C ARG A 98 -6.40 -8.95 -7.49
N ARG A 99 -7.42 -9.63 -6.96
CA ARG A 99 -7.34 -10.34 -5.67
C ARG A 99 -6.42 -11.57 -5.74
N ASP A 100 -6.34 -12.25 -6.89
CA ASP A 100 -5.44 -13.40 -7.06
C ASP A 100 -3.96 -13.00 -6.92
N PHE A 101 -3.57 -11.77 -7.31
CA PHE A 101 -2.22 -11.26 -7.03
C PHE A 101 -1.90 -11.20 -5.54
N LEU A 102 -2.88 -10.87 -4.69
CA LEU A 102 -2.70 -10.78 -3.24
C LEU A 102 -2.50 -12.17 -2.62
N LYS A 103 -3.27 -13.17 -3.11
CA LYS A 103 -3.18 -14.56 -2.66
C LYS A 103 -1.81 -15.18 -2.99
N ASN A 104 -1.25 -14.87 -4.15
CA ASN A 104 -0.12 -15.64 -4.70
C ASN A 104 1.28 -15.07 -4.44
N ASN A 105 1.42 -13.79 -4.02
CA ASN A 105 2.71 -13.10 -4.09
C ASN A 105 3.34 -12.68 -2.74
N HIS A 106 2.89 -13.21 -1.59
CA HIS A 106 3.36 -12.76 -0.26
C HIS A 106 3.42 -11.22 -0.15
N VAL A 107 2.37 -10.57 -0.67
CA VAL A 107 2.30 -9.12 -0.78
C VAL A 107 2.36 -8.51 0.61
N SER A 108 3.27 -7.56 0.81
CA SER A 108 3.44 -6.86 2.08
C SER A 108 2.43 -5.74 2.26
N PHE A 109 2.05 -5.07 1.16
CA PHE A 109 1.03 -4.02 1.16
C PHE A 109 0.46 -3.83 -0.25
N LEU A 110 -0.84 -3.54 -0.35
CA LEU A 110 -1.52 -3.14 -1.59
C LEU A 110 -1.78 -1.64 -1.64
N ILE A 111 -1.37 -0.99 -2.73
CA ILE A 111 -1.71 0.39 -3.06
C ILE A 111 -2.55 0.38 -4.34
N SER A 112 -3.85 0.60 -4.21
CA SER A 112 -4.74 0.83 -5.36
C SER A 112 -4.80 2.33 -5.66
N ILE A 113 -4.67 2.71 -6.93
CA ILE A 113 -4.58 4.10 -7.37
C ILE A 113 -5.78 4.42 -8.25
N HIS A 114 -6.52 5.45 -7.84
CA HIS A 114 -7.74 5.91 -8.47
C HIS A 114 -7.78 7.45 -8.62
N VAL A 115 -8.75 7.92 -9.39
CA VAL A 115 -9.08 9.34 -9.52
C VAL A 115 -10.59 9.49 -9.35
N ASP A 116 -10.99 10.18 -8.29
CA ASP A 116 -12.38 10.28 -7.85
C ASP A 116 -13.21 11.10 -8.84
N SER A 117 -14.54 11.01 -8.69
CA SER A 117 -15.50 11.80 -9.43
C SER A 117 -16.68 12.21 -8.55
N SER A 118 -17.18 13.41 -8.79
CA SER A 118 -18.35 13.92 -8.08
C SER A 118 -19.28 14.67 -9.03
N LYS A 119 -20.59 14.54 -8.78
CA LYS A 119 -21.62 15.38 -9.43
C LYS A 119 -21.36 16.87 -9.21
N LYS A 120 -20.79 17.22 -8.05
CA LYS A 120 -20.46 18.60 -7.69
C LYS A 120 -19.03 18.91 -8.16
N LYS A 121 -18.91 19.70 -9.24
CA LYS A 121 -17.61 20.02 -9.89
C LYS A 121 -16.61 20.79 -9.01
N TYR A 122 -17.05 21.38 -7.90
CA TYR A 122 -16.18 22.11 -6.97
C TYR A 122 -15.45 21.20 -5.96
N VAL A 123 -15.90 19.95 -5.80
CA VAL A 123 -15.24 18.98 -4.92
C VAL A 123 -13.83 18.72 -5.46
N SER A 124 -12.85 18.68 -4.57
CA SER A 124 -11.43 18.53 -4.93
C SER A 124 -10.63 17.97 -3.77
N GLY A 125 -9.47 17.43 -4.10
CA GLY A 125 -8.46 17.00 -3.14
C GLY A 125 -8.27 15.49 -3.13
N ALA A 126 -7.11 15.09 -2.63
CA ALA A 126 -6.77 13.69 -2.49
C ALA A 126 -7.40 13.07 -1.24
N SER A 127 -7.75 11.79 -1.31
CA SER A 127 -8.26 11.02 -0.18
C SER A 127 -7.68 9.60 -0.18
N ILE A 128 -7.77 8.92 0.97
CA ILE A 128 -7.33 7.53 1.13
C ILE A 128 -8.48 6.75 1.74
N TRP A 129 -8.71 5.54 1.22
CA TRP A 129 -9.75 4.62 1.65
C TRP A 129 -9.13 3.32 2.14
N ILE A 130 -9.64 2.83 3.26
CA ILE A 130 -9.30 1.53 3.86
C ILE A 130 -10.58 0.73 4.10
N THR A 131 -10.46 -0.57 4.32
CA THR A 131 -11.64 -1.43 4.45
C THR A 131 -12.38 -1.21 5.78
N THR A 132 -13.71 -1.33 5.78
CA THR A 132 -14.51 -1.28 7.02
C THR A 132 -14.37 -2.58 7.83
N ASN A 133 -14.64 -2.49 9.14
CA ASN A 133 -14.66 -3.65 10.04
C ASN A 133 -15.74 -4.65 9.65
N GLU A 134 -16.95 -4.16 9.32
CA GLU A 134 -18.08 -4.99 8.94
C GLU A 134 -17.78 -5.80 7.68
N ARG A 135 -17.16 -5.16 6.68
CA ARG A 135 -16.74 -5.82 5.45
C ARG A 135 -15.73 -6.92 5.73
N MET A 136 -14.73 -6.64 6.57
CA MET A 136 -13.68 -7.61 6.89
C MET A 136 -14.18 -8.77 7.74
N HIS A 137 -15.01 -8.53 8.75
CA HIS A 137 -15.66 -9.60 9.51
C HIS A 137 -16.50 -10.51 8.59
N ARG A 138 -17.18 -9.94 7.58
CA ARG A 138 -17.90 -10.74 6.57
C ARG A 138 -16.96 -11.59 5.74
N GLU A 139 -15.84 -11.05 5.26
CA GLU A 139 -14.84 -11.84 4.54
C GLU A 139 -14.26 -12.95 5.42
N ILE A 140 -13.89 -12.66 6.68
CA ILE A 140 -13.37 -13.64 7.64
C ILE A 140 -14.40 -14.76 7.89
N ASN A 141 -15.67 -14.41 8.12
CA ASN A 141 -16.72 -15.41 8.33
C ASN A 141 -16.95 -16.28 7.07
N ASN A 142 -16.89 -15.70 5.87
CA ASN A 142 -17.02 -16.45 4.62
C ASN A 142 -15.82 -17.37 4.39
N PHE A 143 -14.61 -16.86 4.64
CA PHE A 143 -13.36 -17.60 4.54
C PHE A 143 -13.35 -18.81 5.46
N ILE A 144 -13.74 -18.64 6.73
CA ILE A 144 -13.76 -19.70 7.72
C ILE A 144 -14.76 -20.82 7.37
N LYS A 145 -15.86 -20.48 6.67
CA LYS A 145 -16.84 -21.46 6.19
C LYS A 145 -16.34 -22.24 4.97
N ASP A 146 -15.41 -21.68 4.20
CA ASP A 146 -14.87 -22.34 3.01
C ASP A 146 -13.76 -23.32 3.41
N THR A 147 -14.07 -24.61 3.37
CA THR A 147 -13.15 -25.70 3.74
C THR A 147 -11.98 -25.87 2.77
N LYS A 148 -12.00 -25.18 1.62
CA LYS A 148 -10.97 -25.26 0.59
C LYS A 148 -9.93 -24.13 0.68
N GLU A 149 -10.15 -23.09 1.48
CA GLU A 149 -9.22 -21.97 1.56
C GLU A 149 -8.17 -22.18 2.67
N HIS A 150 -6.88 -22.09 2.30
CA HIS A 150 -5.77 -22.14 3.24
C HIS A 150 -5.39 -20.74 3.69
N ILE A 151 -5.26 -20.56 5.02
CA ILE A 151 -4.66 -19.33 5.57
C ILE A 151 -3.15 -19.43 5.38
N TYR A 152 -2.51 -18.33 4.96
CA TYR A 152 -1.05 -18.20 4.94
C TYR A 152 -0.60 -17.48 6.20
N PHE A 153 -0.41 -18.22 7.28
CA PHE A 153 0.25 -17.70 8.45
C PHE A 153 1.76 -17.90 8.37
N PRO A 154 2.54 -17.09 9.11
CA PRO A 154 3.91 -17.45 9.47
C PRO A 154 3.98 -18.93 9.93
N LYS A 155 5.00 -19.68 9.50
CA LYS A 155 5.08 -21.15 9.70
C LYS A 155 4.81 -21.62 11.13
N ASN A 156 5.25 -20.84 12.12
CA ASN A 156 5.01 -21.09 13.54
C ASN A 156 3.51 -21.07 13.90
N ILE A 157 2.75 -20.12 13.36
CA ILE A 157 1.29 -20.02 13.54
C ILE A 157 0.57 -21.02 12.62
N GLN A 158 1.10 -21.29 11.42
CA GLN A 158 0.54 -22.28 10.48
C GLN A 158 0.47 -23.68 11.12
N ASN A 159 1.54 -24.11 11.77
CA ASN A 159 1.61 -25.40 12.45
C ASN A 159 0.63 -25.48 13.64
N LEU A 160 0.41 -24.36 14.33
CA LEU A 160 -0.57 -24.22 15.41
C LEU A 160 -2.03 -24.20 14.90
N ILE A 161 -2.30 -24.10 13.60
CA ILE A 161 -3.68 -23.99 13.08
C ILE A 161 -4.06 -25.18 12.18
N GLN A 162 -3.06 -25.84 11.58
CA GLN A 162 -3.27 -27.07 10.80
C GLN A 162 -3.63 -28.29 11.65
N ASN A 163 -3.36 -28.26 12.95
CA ASN A 163 -3.80 -29.31 13.86
C ASN A 163 -5.34 -29.26 13.97
N LYS A 164 -6.04 -30.33 13.59
CA LYS A 164 -7.52 -30.45 13.59
C LYS A 164 -8.19 -30.23 14.96
N LYS A 165 -7.41 -30.00 16.01
CA LYS A 165 -7.82 -29.86 17.41
C LYS A 165 -8.21 -28.43 17.80
N TYR A 166 -7.97 -27.43 16.95
CA TYR A 166 -8.25 -26.03 17.27
C TYR A 166 -9.63 -25.59 16.76
N ASP A 167 -10.40 -25.03 17.68
CA ASP A 167 -11.75 -24.53 17.48
C ASP A 167 -11.80 -23.42 16.41
N LEU A 168 -12.90 -23.37 15.66
CA LEU A 168 -13.33 -22.28 14.79
C LEU A 168 -13.12 -20.91 15.47
N PHE A 169 -13.39 -20.86 16.76
CA PHE A 169 -13.21 -19.67 17.61
C PHE A 169 -11.76 -19.17 17.64
N LEU A 170 -10.77 -20.06 17.77
CA LEU A 170 -9.36 -19.67 17.79
C LEU A 170 -8.92 -19.12 16.43
N LYS A 171 -9.32 -19.79 15.34
CA LYS A 171 -9.00 -19.32 13.97
C LYS A 171 -9.55 -17.93 13.72
N LYS A 172 -10.80 -17.69 14.10
CA LYS A 172 -11.45 -16.38 14.00
C LYS A 172 -10.72 -15.32 14.82
N THR A 173 -10.43 -15.62 16.09
CA THR A 173 -9.68 -14.70 16.97
C THR A 173 -8.33 -14.30 16.37
N ILE A 174 -7.57 -15.25 15.80
CA ILE A 174 -6.28 -14.96 15.17
C ILE A 174 -6.46 -14.07 13.93
N LEU A 175 -7.47 -14.34 13.09
CA LEU A 175 -7.75 -13.52 11.92
C LEU A 175 -8.21 -12.10 12.30
N ASP A 176 -9.02 -11.97 13.36
CA ASP A 176 -9.45 -10.66 13.89
C ASP A 176 -8.25 -9.87 14.45
N LEU A 177 -7.35 -10.52 15.19
CA LEU A 177 -6.09 -9.90 15.66
C LEU A 177 -5.20 -9.46 14.50
N GLN A 178 -5.06 -10.29 13.47
CA GLN A 178 -4.30 -9.97 12.26
C GLN A 178 -4.92 -8.76 11.55
N PHE A 179 -6.25 -8.73 11.39
CA PHE A 179 -6.94 -7.61 10.77
C PHE A 179 -6.77 -6.32 11.57
N ASN A 180 -6.90 -6.36 12.90
CA ASN A 180 -6.66 -5.19 13.75
C ASN A 180 -5.23 -4.63 13.57
N ASN A 181 -4.24 -5.51 13.44
CA ASN A 181 -2.88 -5.10 13.11
C ASN A 181 -2.78 -4.47 11.71
N PHE A 182 -3.43 -5.06 10.70
CA PHE A 182 -3.46 -4.50 9.35
C PHE A 182 -4.11 -3.11 9.31
N GLN A 183 -5.25 -2.93 9.97
CA GLN A 183 -5.91 -1.63 10.04
C GLN A 183 -5.01 -0.57 10.71
N LYS A 184 -4.28 -0.94 11.77
CA LYS A 184 -3.28 -0.05 12.39
C LYS A 184 -2.17 0.31 11.40
N MET A 185 -1.67 -0.66 10.62
CA MET A 185 -0.67 -0.41 9.57
C MET A 185 -1.21 0.52 8.49
N GLU A 186 -2.44 0.29 8.02
CA GLU A 186 -3.12 1.08 6.99
C GLU A 186 -3.32 2.53 7.43
N ILE A 187 -3.81 2.76 8.66
CA ILE A 187 -3.98 4.10 9.24
C ILE A 187 -2.62 4.80 9.37
N ASN A 188 -1.61 4.11 9.91
CA ASN A 188 -0.28 4.69 10.09
C ASN A 188 0.34 5.08 8.75
N LEU A 189 0.35 4.18 7.77
CA LEU A 189 0.87 4.47 6.43
C LEU A 189 0.09 5.59 5.75
N SER A 190 -1.24 5.63 5.91
CA SER A 190 -2.08 6.72 5.39
C SER A 190 -1.61 8.08 5.92
N ASN A 191 -1.27 8.18 7.21
CA ASN A 191 -0.74 9.41 7.79
C ASN A 191 0.60 9.83 7.15
N TYR A 192 1.50 8.90 6.88
CA TYR A 192 2.76 9.20 6.17
C TYR A 192 2.52 9.68 4.74
N VAL A 193 1.56 9.09 4.02
CA VAL A 193 1.17 9.51 2.67
C VAL A 193 0.51 10.89 2.69
N PHE A 194 -0.44 11.14 3.60
CA PHE A 194 -1.09 12.44 3.78
C PHE A 194 -0.07 13.54 4.08
N GLN A 195 0.95 13.28 4.90
CA GLN A 195 2.03 14.26 5.16
C GLN A 195 2.79 14.66 3.90
N GLN A 196 2.95 13.75 2.92
CA GLN A 196 3.55 14.10 1.64
C GLN A 196 2.55 14.80 0.71
N PHE A 197 1.29 14.35 0.69
CA PHE A 197 0.24 14.97 -0.13
C PHE A 197 -0.08 16.41 0.27
N LYS A 198 -0.07 16.75 1.57
CA LYS A 198 -0.28 18.14 2.04
C LYS A 198 0.67 19.16 1.40
N LYS A 199 1.83 18.72 0.90
CA LYS A 199 2.83 19.58 0.24
C LYS A 199 2.50 19.89 -1.22
N ILE A 200 1.61 19.12 -1.85
CA ILE A 200 1.38 19.14 -3.30
C ILE A 200 -0.10 19.27 -3.69
N ILE A 201 -1.04 18.80 -2.85
CA ILE A 201 -2.48 18.75 -3.14
C ILE A 201 -3.25 19.15 -1.88
N LYS A 202 -4.40 19.79 -2.08
CA LYS A 202 -5.42 19.91 -1.03
C LYS A 202 -5.88 18.50 -0.63
N LEU A 203 -6.09 18.28 0.66
CA LEU A 203 -6.72 17.04 1.12
C LEU A 203 -8.21 17.25 1.27
N ASP A 204 -9.01 16.27 0.87
CA ASP A 204 -10.44 16.24 1.22
C ASP A 204 -10.60 16.02 2.73
N LYS A 205 -9.86 15.04 3.27
CA LYS A 205 -9.75 14.74 4.71
C LYS A 205 -8.32 14.43 5.11
N ILE A 206 -8.01 14.64 6.40
CA ILE A 206 -6.69 14.37 6.98
C ILE A 206 -6.58 12.98 7.63
N THR A 207 -7.65 12.19 7.58
CA THR A 207 -7.74 10.80 8.04
C THR A 207 -8.28 9.93 6.91
N PRO A 208 -7.94 8.63 6.88
CA PRO A 208 -8.49 7.74 5.88
C PRO A 208 -10.00 7.59 6.07
N ASN A 209 -10.72 7.46 4.96
CA ASN A 209 -12.11 7.04 4.93
C ASN A 209 -12.20 5.51 5.00
N TYR A 210 -13.35 5.00 5.41
CA TYR A 210 -13.62 3.57 5.41
C TYR A 210 -14.65 3.23 4.34
N ALA A 211 -14.40 2.17 3.55
CA ALA A 211 -15.35 1.70 2.55
C ALA A 211 -15.33 0.17 2.38
N SER A 212 -16.45 -0.37 1.91
CA SER A 212 -16.60 -1.81 1.63
C SER A 212 -16.15 -2.16 0.21
N LEU A 213 -14.96 -1.73 -0.19
CA LEU A 213 -14.44 -1.93 -1.55
C LEU A 213 -13.80 -3.31 -1.69
N GLY A 214 -14.20 -4.05 -2.73
CA GLY A 214 -13.78 -5.44 -2.91
C GLY A 214 -12.26 -5.64 -3.06
N ILE A 215 -11.55 -4.65 -3.60
CA ILE A 215 -10.08 -4.70 -3.74
C ILE A 215 -9.36 -4.56 -2.39
N LEU A 216 -9.99 -3.88 -1.43
CA LEU A 216 -9.46 -3.68 -0.07
C LEU A 216 -9.81 -4.82 0.89
N SER A 217 -10.67 -5.74 0.46
CA SER A 217 -11.21 -6.79 1.32
C SER A 217 -10.32 -8.05 1.36
N SER A 218 -9.02 -7.87 1.60
CA SER A 218 -8.04 -8.97 1.70
C SER A 218 -7.75 -9.34 3.16
N ILE A 219 -7.96 -10.59 3.53
CA ILE A 219 -7.75 -11.08 4.90
C ILE A 219 -6.26 -11.23 5.23
N ASN A 220 -5.40 -11.40 4.21
CA ASN A 220 -3.99 -11.72 4.37
C ASN A 220 -3.04 -10.57 4.03
N THR A 221 -3.57 -9.41 3.60
CA THR A 221 -2.73 -8.31 3.12
C THR A 221 -3.35 -6.97 3.48
N PRO A 222 -2.62 -6.07 4.17
CA PRO A 222 -3.09 -4.71 4.38
C PRO A 222 -3.12 -3.94 3.05
N SER A 223 -4.11 -3.07 2.91
CA SER A 223 -4.42 -2.40 1.65
C SER A 223 -4.96 -1.00 1.85
N MET A 224 -4.67 -0.12 0.88
CA MET A 224 -5.36 1.16 0.77
C MET A 224 -5.64 1.48 -0.68
N LEU A 225 -6.70 2.26 -0.89
CA LEU A 225 -7.01 2.89 -2.16
C LEU A 225 -6.77 4.39 -2.02
N ILE A 226 -6.03 4.95 -2.96
CA ILE A 226 -5.65 6.36 -2.97
C ILE A 226 -6.40 7.03 -4.11
N GLU A 227 -7.30 7.95 -3.76
CA GLU A 227 -7.89 8.88 -4.70
C GLU A 227 -6.95 10.07 -4.85
N THR A 228 -6.41 10.24 -6.05
CA THR A 228 -5.34 11.23 -6.29
C THR A 228 -5.85 12.65 -6.58
N GLY A 229 -7.17 12.83 -6.59
CA GLY A 229 -7.91 14.07 -6.89
C GLY A 229 -9.23 13.74 -7.58
N PHE A 230 -9.98 14.76 -7.98
CA PHE A 230 -11.26 14.61 -8.68
C PHE A 230 -11.14 14.92 -10.18
N ILE A 231 -11.41 13.94 -11.04
CA ILE A 231 -11.36 14.12 -12.50
C ILE A 231 -12.44 15.08 -13.00
N THR A 232 -13.54 15.23 -12.25
CA THR A 232 -14.64 16.15 -12.56
C THR A 232 -14.34 17.59 -12.16
N ASN A 233 -13.29 17.84 -11.37
CA ASN A 233 -12.86 19.17 -10.99
C ASN A 233 -11.91 19.75 -12.04
N PHE A 234 -12.30 20.87 -12.66
CA PHE A 234 -11.54 21.46 -13.77
C PHE A 234 -10.09 21.84 -13.42
N SER A 235 -9.85 22.30 -12.19
CA SER A 235 -8.51 22.69 -11.75
C SER A 235 -7.62 21.49 -11.46
N GLU A 236 -8.18 20.39 -10.95
CA GLU A 236 -7.42 19.16 -10.69
C GLU A 236 -7.21 18.37 -11.98
N GLU A 237 -8.20 18.30 -12.85
CA GLU A 237 -8.14 17.64 -14.15
C GLU A 237 -6.97 18.13 -15.00
N LYS A 238 -6.81 19.46 -15.12
CA LYS A 238 -5.68 20.07 -15.82
C LYS A 238 -4.34 19.61 -15.27
N LYS A 239 -4.22 19.49 -13.94
CA LYS A 239 -3.00 19.02 -13.27
C LYS A 239 -2.81 17.53 -13.47
N LEU A 240 -3.84 16.72 -13.26
CA LEU A 240 -3.83 15.25 -13.42
C LEU A 240 -3.45 14.81 -14.82
N ARG A 241 -3.68 15.66 -15.83
CA ARG A 241 -3.23 15.43 -17.21
C ARG A 241 -1.71 15.55 -17.38
N THR A 242 -1.02 16.36 -16.57
CA THR A 242 0.41 16.64 -16.75
C THR A 242 1.29 15.56 -16.13
N ASP A 243 2.35 15.22 -16.86
CA ASP A 243 3.34 14.24 -16.43
C ASP A 243 4.10 14.71 -15.17
N GLU A 244 4.31 16.03 -15.01
CA GLU A 244 4.92 16.63 -13.83
C GLU A 244 4.09 16.38 -12.56
N TYR A 245 2.78 16.62 -12.61
CA TYR A 245 1.92 16.43 -11.45
C TYR A 245 1.77 14.95 -11.09
N GLN A 246 1.65 14.08 -12.09
CA GLN A 246 1.65 12.63 -11.88
C GLN A 246 2.96 12.14 -11.22
N ASN A 247 4.11 12.71 -11.61
CA ASN A 247 5.40 12.42 -10.94
C ASN A 247 5.39 12.91 -9.48
N LYS A 248 4.82 14.08 -9.18
CA LYS A 248 4.67 14.59 -7.81
C LYS A 248 3.82 13.65 -6.95
N ILE A 249 2.69 13.17 -7.47
CA ILE A 249 1.82 12.20 -6.78
C ILE A 249 2.57 10.90 -6.51
N ALA A 250 3.17 10.29 -7.54
CA ALA A 250 3.92 9.05 -7.40
C ALA A 250 5.07 9.18 -6.39
N ASN A 251 5.80 10.29 -6.42
CA ASN A 251 6.87 10.57 -5.47
C ASN A 251 6.35 10.75 -4.03
N ALA A 252 5.20 11.40 -3.86
CA ALA A 252 4.61 11.56 -2.53
C ALA A 252 4.16 10.22 -1.92
N ILE A 253 3.56 9.33 -2.72
CA ILE A 253 3.23 7.95 -2.29
C ILE A 253 4.51 7.19 -1.95
N TYR A 254 5.53 7.23 -2.81
CA TYR A 254 6.83 6.59 -2.58
C TYR A 254 7.49 7.06 -1.28
N MET A 255 7.52 8.37 -1.03
CA MET A 255 8.11 8.94 0.17
C MET A 255 7.31 8.57 1.42
N GLY A 256 5.98 8.49 1.33
CA GLY A 256 5.12 7.97 2.39
C GLY A 256 5.47 6.53 2.76
N LEU A 257 5.52 5.63 1.77
CA LEU A 257 5.94 4.24 1.94
C LEU A 257 7.35 4.13 2.53
N LYS A 258 8.31 4.83 1.94
CA LYS A 258 9.72 4.79 2.37
C LYS A 258 9.85 5.19 3.84
N ASN A 259 9.24 6.30 4.25
CA ASN A 259 9.33 6.79 5.62
C ASN A 259 8.65 5.83 6.60
N TYR A 260 7.45 5.35 6.28
CA TYR A 260 6.72 4.38 7.12
C TYR A 260 7.51 3.09 7.35
N PHE A 261 8.00 2.46 6.28
CA PHE A 261 8.74 1.19 6.39
C PHE A 261 10.12 1.37 7.03
N GLN A 262 10.79 2.51 6.82
CA GLN A 262 12.06 2.80 7.49
C GLN A 262 11.86 3.01 9.00
N ASP A 263 10.87 3.79 9.40
CA ASP A 263 10.61 4.04 10.83
C ASP A 263 10.17 2.75 11.54
N THR A 264 9.28 1.98 10.93
CA THR A 264 8.80 0.68 11.47
C THR A 264 9.92 -0.36 11.55
N PHE A 265 10.80 -0.43 10.55
CA PHE A 265 11.94 -1.36 10.59
C PHE A 265 12.97 -0.96 11.66
N LEU A 266 13.18 0.34 11.85
CA LEU A 266 14.11 0.86 12.85
C LEU A 266 13.60 0.75 14.30
N SER A 267 12.28 0.79 14.53
CA SER A 267 11.72 0.52 15.87
C SER A 267 11.96 -0.92 16.27
N ASN A 268 11.68 -1.87 15.38
CA ASN A 268 11.81 -3.30 15.67
C ASN A 268 13.25 -3.74 15.92
N LEU A 269 14.25 -3.00 15.41
CA LEU A 269 15.68 -3.24 15.69
C LEU A 269 16.17 -2.61 17.01
N ARG A 270 15.40 -1.70 17.62
CA ARG A 270 15.74 -1.10 18.92
C ARG A 270 15.18 -1.92 20.08
N ASP A 271 14.13 -2.68 19.83
CA ASP A 271 13.45 -3.52 20.81
C ASP A 271 14.02 -4.96 20.85
N THR A 272 15.07 -5.25 20.07
CA THR A 272 15.86 -6.50 20.05
C THR A 272 17.29 -6.24 20.49
#